data_AF-A0A291GLA5-F1
#
_entry.id   AF-A0A291GLA5-F1
#
_cell.length_a   1.000
_cell.length_b   1.000
_cell.length_c   1.000
_cell.angle_alpha   90.00
_cell.angle_beta   90.00
_cell.angle_gamma   90.00
#
_symmetry.space_group_name_H-M   'P 1'
#
loop_
_entity.id
_entity.type
_entity.pdbx_description
1 polymer ?
#
loop_
_entity_poly.entity_id
_entity_poly.type
_entity_poly.pdbx_seq_one_letter_code
_entity_poly.pdbx_strand_id
1 'polypeptide(L)'
;MTATVSPSTVEQARTSHRLQLPRDTDPAAVLTMVRNLHPEASTDAEGAIQLGDGLRLVPDGSPRGAGRWTLDTPRVREDPQPEGMGDSHGYGRAFPDGVPFGTERQGLDLAWSLGRRLYGAVVTDDGVRLEPHPFHIRDLTVVSPYALAPESLAELLGPLEPEAELDQVPEDAPRVGYSVTIPLPAGEEISLRVGRSSRPMALQALGWLEDAVDYELVHLPADPEEDAIESPESGTSERWQTVYRRIGMIAGLLTESVGGFVVDLEGFLVDPADLV
;
A
#
# COMPACT_ATOMS: atom_id res chain seq x y z
N MET A 1 -22.91 19.10 48.02
CA MET A 1 -21.58 19.34 47.42
C MET A 1 -21.10 18.02 46.86
N THR A 2 -21.50 17.70 45.63
CA THR A 2 -21.05 16.54 44.88
C THR A 2 -19.84 16.97 44.05
N ALA A 3 -18.67 16.47 44.42
CA ALA A 3 -17.45 16.71 43.67
C ALA A 3 -17.55 15.98 42.33
N THR A 4 -17.54 16.74 41.24
CA THR A 4 -17.41 16.24 39.88
C THR A 4 -16.02 15.62 39.75
N VAL A 5 -15.96 14.30 39.63
CA VAL A 5 -14.72 13.59 39.28
C VAL A 5 -14.47 13.88 37.81
N SER A 6 -13.46 14.70 37.52
CA SER A 6 -12.92 14.84 36.17
C SER A 6 -12.46 13.47 35.67
N PRO A 7 -12.72 13.08 34.41
CA PRO A 7 -12.14 11.87 33.86
C PRO A 7 -10.63 12.03 33.90
N SER A 8 -9.98 11.24 34.74
CA SER A 8 -8.53 11.05 34.74
C SER A 8 -8.15 10.48 33.38
N THR A 9 -7.49 11.29 32.55
CA THR A 9 -6.78 10.84 31.35
C THR A 9 -5.83 9.74 31.78
N VAL A 10 -6.21 8.49 31.55
CA VAL A 10 -5.27 7.38 31.68
C VAL A 10 -4.20 7.67 30.63
N GLU A 11 -2.99 7.98 31.08
CA GLU A 11 -1.84 8.15 30.22
C GLU A 11 -1.64 6.81 29.49
N GLN A 12 -2.07 6.74 28.23
CA GLN A 12 -1.89 5.54 27.42
C GLN A 12 -0.39 5.29 27.30
N ALA A 13 0.03 4.08 27.67
CA ALA A 13 1.41 3.66 27.49
C ALA A 13 1.78 3.87 26.02
N ARG A 14 2.93 4.51 25.76
CA ARG A 14 3.42 4.75 24.41
C ARG A 14 4.51 3.75 24.07
N THR A 15 4.69 3.49 22.78
CA THR A 15 5.82 2.72 22.27
C THR A 15 6.49 3.47 21.11
N SER A 16 7.68 3.03 20.74
CA SER A 16 8.47 3.64 19.68
C SER A 16 9.10 2.58 18.81
N HIS A 17 8.72 2.57 17.53
CA HIS A 17 9.36 1.79 16.49
C HIS A 17 10.25 2.70 15.65
N ARG A 18 11.13 2.13 14.82
CA ARG A 18 12.04 2.91 13.98
C ARG A 18 11.90 2.50 12.53
N LEU A 19 11.49 3.45 11.70
CA LEU A 19 11.61 3.36 10.24
C LEU A 19 13.03 3.77 9.85
N GLN A 20 13.71 2.93 9.08
CA GLN A 20 15.06 3.12 8.58
C GLN A 20 15.06 3.15 7.06
N LEU A 21 15.21 4.34 6.50
CA LEU A 21 15.26 4.60 5.07
C LEU A 21 16.72 4.85 4.62
N PRO A 22 17.00 4.79 3.30
CA PRO A 22 18.24 5.29 2.74
C PRO A 22 18.59 6.70 3.26
N ARG A 23 19.89 6.97 3.43
CA ARG A 23 20.35 8.22 4.08
C ARG A 23 20.09 9.47 3.26
N ASP A 24 19.90 9.29 1.96
CA ASP A 24 19.61 10.30 0.95
C ASP A 24 18.10 10.48 0.69
N THR A 25 17.24 9.73 1.38
CA THR A 25 15.79 9.93 1.29
C THR A 25 15.40 11.33 1.76
N ASP A 26 14.77 12.10 0.88
CA ASP A 26 14.25 13.43 1.19
C ASP A 26 13.10 13.34 2.21
N PRO A 27 13.17 14.03 3.36
CA PRO A 27 12.05 14.12 4.29
C PRO A 27 10.74 14.62 3.66
N ALA A 28 10.80 15.46 2.62
CA ALA A 28 9.62 15.92 1.91
C ALA A 28 8.94 14.78 1.13
N ALA A 29 9.69 13.79 0.64
CA ALA A 29 9.14 12.60 0.00
C ALA A 29 8.36 11.74 1.00
N VAL A 30 8.91 11.57 2.22
CA VAL A 30 8.21 10.87 3.31
C VAL A 30 6.89 11.56 3.65
N LEU A 31 6.89 12.89 3.83
CA LEU A 31 5.66 13.65 4.08
C LEU A 31 4.65 13.51 2.92
N THR A 32 5.12 13.53 1.68
CA THR A 32 4.28 13.37 0.49
C THR A 32 3.57 12.03 0.48
N MET A 33 4.31 10.95 0.76
CA MET A 33 3.73 9.61 0.87
C MET A 33 2.75 9.49 2.04
N VAL A 34 3.11 10.00 3.23
CA VAL A 34 2.20 10.02 4.39
C VAL A 34 0.88 10.71 4.04
N ARG A 35 0.93 11.80 3.28
CA ARG A 35 -0.27 12.54 2.85
C ARG A 35 -1.18 11.79 1.87
N ASN A 36 -0.70 10.73 1.23
CA ASN A 36 -1.56 9.87 0.43
C ASN A 36 -2.61 9.15 1.30
N LEU A 37 -2.25 8.80 2.53
CA LEU A 37 -3.16 8.12 3.47
C LEU A 37 -3.73 9.05 4.53
N HIS A 38 -2.96 10.08 4.91
CA HIS A 38 -3.31 11.07 5.93
C HIS A 38 -3.21 12.49 5.34
N PRO A 39 -4.20 12.97 4.55
CA PRO A 39 -4.11 14.26 3.88
C PRO A 39 -3.87 15.46 4.81
N GLU A 40 -4.38 15.37 6.04
CA GLU A 40 -4.23 16.39 7.08
C GLU A 40 -2.85 16.35 7.78
N ALA A 41 -1.97 15.42 7.39
CA ALA A 41 -0.65 15.30 8.01
C ALA A 41 0.18 16.57 7.81
N SER A 42 0.80 17.02 8.90
CA SER A 42 1.56 18.27 8.97
C SER A 42 2.87 18.09 9.72
N THR A 43 3.89 18.86 9.35
CA THR A 43 5.17 18.91 10.06
C THR A 43 5.15 20.00 11.13
N ASP A 44 5.70 19.70 12.31
CA ASP A 44 5.99 20.72 13.32
C ASP A 44 7.36 21.41 13.10
N ALA A 45 7.76 22.27 14.03
CA ALA A 45 9.00 23.06 13.94
C ALA A 45 10.26 22.19 14.00
N GLU A 46 10.16 21.02 14.63
CA GLU A 46 11.21 20.02 14.75
C GLU A 46 11.23 19.04 13.57
N GLY A 47 10.28 19.17 12.64
CA GLY A 47 10.15 18.34 11.44
C GLY A 47 9.44 17.02 11.68
N ALA A 48 8.85 16.80 12.85
CA ALA A 48 8.04 15.60 13.09
C ALA A 48 6.71 15.71 12.35
N ILE A 49 6.33 14.63 11.68
CA ILE A 49 5.07 14.52 10.93
C ILE A 49 4.00 14.04 11.91
N GLN A 50 2.94 14.83 12.08
CA GLN A 50 1.77 14.52 12.88
C GLN A 50 0.72 13.86 11.99
N LEU A 51 0.21 12.68 12.37
CA LEU A 51 -0.72 11.90 11.56
C LEU A 51 -2.16 11.85 12.12
N GLY A 52 -2.34 12.27 13.37
CA GLY A 52 -3.60 12.14 14.11
C GLY A 52 -3.53 11.03 15.17
N ASP A 53 -4.51 10.98 16.08
CA ASP A 53 -4.68 9.90 17.08
C ASP A 53 -3.44 9.58 17.94
N GLY A 54 -2.57 10.58 18.14
CA GLY A 54 -1.33 10.43 18.90
C GLY A 54 -0.21 9.70 18.15
N LEU A 55 -0.38 9.45 16.84
CA LEU A 55 0.61 8.90 15.93
C LEU A 55 1.50 10.01 15.36
N ARG A 56 2.83 9.84 15.46
CA ARG A 56 3.80 10.75 14.86
C ARG A 56 5.04 10.03 14.33
N LEU A 57 5.60 10.55 13.24
CA LEU A 57 6.91 10.17 12.71
C LEU A 57 7.92 11.28 13.02
N VAL A 58 8.87 11.00 13.91
CA VAL A 58 9.86 11.96 14.40
C VAL A 58 11.21 11.69 13.72
N PRO A 59 11.79 12.64 12.95
CA PRO A 59 13.07 12.43 12.31
C PRO A 59 14.22 12.41 13.33
N ASP A 60 15.22 11.56 13.12
CA ASP A 60 16.47 11.60 13.89
C ASP A 60 17.37 12.72 13.34
N GLY A 61 17.34 13.87 14.01
CA GLY A 61 18.12 15.06 13.65
C GLY A 61 19.64 14.93 13.88
N SER A 62 20.13 13.79 14.38
CA SER A 62 21.57 13.61 14.58
C SER A 62 22.32 13.42 13.25
N PRO A 63 23.63 13.73 13.16
CA PRO A 63 24.42 13.52 11.94
C PRO A 63 24.45 12.07 11.43
N ARG A 64 24.17 11.10 12.32
CA ARG A 64 24.08 9.66 12.00
C ARG A 64 22.63 9.19 11.81
N GLY A 65 21.67 10.09 12.01
CA GLY A 65 20.24 9.89 11.99
C GLY A 65 19.59 10.05 10.61
N ALA A 66 20.32 10.54 9.60
CA ALA A 66 19.78 10.70 8.26
C ALA A 66 19.07 9.42 7.76
N GLY A 67 17.83 9.57 7.28
CA GLY A 67 16.95 8.48 6.86
C GLY A 67 16.23 7.73 7.99
N ARG A 68 16.49 8.05 9.27
CA ARG A 68 15.85 7.38 10.41
C ARG A 68 14.70 8.21 10.96
N TRP A 69 13.59 7.53 11.20
CA TRP A 69 12.40 8.09 11.80
C TRP A 69 11.95 7.22 12.96
N THR A 70 11.56 7.85 14.06
CA THR A 70 10.88 7.18 15.16
C THR A 70 9.38 7.29 14.95
N LEU A 71 8.72 6.15 14.76
CA LEU A 71 7.27 6.02 14.86
C LEU A 71 6.89 5.97 16.33
N ASP A 72 6.34 7.06 16.86
CA ASP A 72 5.86 7.14 18.24
C ASP A 72 4.34 7.12 18.26
N THR A 73 3.77 6.16 18.99
CA THR A 73 2.35 5.81 18.93
C THR A 73 1.86 5.28 20.30
N PRO A 74 0.56 5.43 20.64
CA PRO A 74 -0.03 4.67 21.74
C PRO A 74 0.18 3.17 21.54
N ARG A 75 0.58 2.47 22.61
CA ARG A 75 0.76 1.02 22.62
C ARG A 75 -0.59 0.34 22.82
N VAL A 76 -0.98 -0.47 21.84
CA VAL A 76 -2.23 -1.24 21.78
C VAL A 76 -1.91 -2.63 21.23
N ARG A 77 -1.91 -3.63 22.11
CA ARG A 77 -1.56 -5.02 21.80
C ARG A 77 -2.71 -5.96 22.11
N GLU A 78 -2.92 -6.97 21.26
CA GLU A 78 -3.88 -8.04 21.49
C GLU A 78 -3.18 -9.40 21.53
N ASP A 79 -3.61 -10.25 22.47
CA ASP A 79 -3.20 -11.64 22.64
C ASP A 79 -4.41 -12.46 23.15
N PRO A 80 -4.86 -13.51 22.44
CA PRO A 80 -4.31 -14.01 21.18
C PRO A 80 -4.56 -13.07 19.99
N GLN A 81 -3.79 -13.25 18.91
CA GLN A 81 -4.07 -12.62 17.63
C GLN A 81 -5.51 -12.95 17.19
N PRO A 82 -6.31 -11.95 16.76
CA PRO A 82 -7.65 -12.19 16.25
C PRO A 82 -7.68 -13.21 15.11
N GLU A 83 -8.68 -14.10 15.11
CA GLU A 83 -8.86 -15.10 14.06
C GLU A 83 -8.99 -14.45 12.67
N GLY A 84 -8.37 -15.06 11.66
CA GLY A 84 -8.43 -14.60 10.27
C GLY A 84 -7.48 -13.46 9.91
N MET A 85 -6.70 -12.96 10.87
CA MET A 85 -5.68 -11.94 10.59
C MET A 85 -4.41 -12.60 10.02
N GLY A 86 -4.11 -12.34 8.75
CA GLY A 86 -2.85 -12.78 8.13
C GLY A 86 -1.62 -12.08 8.71
N ASP A 87 -0.44 -12.65 8.45
CA ASP A 87 0.86 -12.15 8.94
C ASP A 87 1.88 -11.90 7.81
N SER A 88 1.44 -11.25 6.73
CA SER A 88 2.33 -10.89 5.61
C SER A 88 3.46 -9.94 6.02
N HIS A 89 3.28 -9.15 7.08
CA HIS A 89 4.28 -8.19 7.56
C HIS A 89 5.28 -8.78 8.57
N GLY A 90 5.11 -10.04 9.01
CA GLY A 90 5.98 -10.68 10.01
C GLY A 90 5.76 -10.22 11.45
N TYR A 91 4.60 -9.64 11.77
CA TYR A 91 4.24 -9.17 13.10
C TYR A 91 4.11 -10.30 14.12
N GLY A 92 3.61 -11.47 13.74
CA GLY A 92 3.53 -12.62 14.64
C GLY A 92 4.90 -13.05 15.13
N ARG A 93 5.90 -13.03 14.24
CA ARG A 93 7.32 -13.27 14.59
C ARG A 93 7.91 -12.13 15.42
N ALA A 94 7.60 -10.88 15.07
CA ALA A 94 8.22 -9.71 15.68
C ALA A 94 7.63 -9.31 17.04
N PHE A 95 6.43 -9.79 17.36
CA PHE A 95 5.70 -9.46 18.58
C PHE A 95 5.11 -10.71 19.26
N PRO A 96 5.97 -11.56 19.86
CA PRO A 96 5.55 -12.83 20.46
C PRO A 96 4.64 -12.67 21.70
N ASP A 97 4.69 -11.51 22.36
CA ASP A 97 3.92 -11.21 23.59
C ASP A 97 2.65 -10.36 23.33
N GLY A 98 2.13 -10.41 22.10
CA GLY A 98 0.92 -9.72 21.68
C GLY A 98 1.13 -8.84 20.46
N VAL A 99 0.33 -9.08 19.42
CA VAL A 99 0.46 -8.41 18.13
C VAL A 99 -0.05 -6.97 18.20
N PRO A 100 0.52 -6.04 17.41
CA PRO A 100 0.02 -4.68 17.32
C PRO A 100 -1.43 -4.67 16.85
N PHE A 101 -2.24 -3.78 17.44
CA PHE A 101 -3.63 -3.57 17.08
C PHE A 101 -3.98 -2.07 17.07
N GLY A 102 -5.17 -1.73 16.54
CA GLY A 102 -5.66 -0.35 16.50
C GLY A 102 -4.64 0.64 15.92
N THR A 103 -4.42 1.76 16.61
CA THR A 103 -3.52 2.84 16.20
C THR A 103 -2.05 2.39 16.10
N GLU A 104 -1.62 1.44 16.93
CA GLU A 104 -0.25 0.92 16.86
C GLU A 104 -0.03 0.15 15.56
N ARG A 105 -1.00 -0.71 15.20
CA ARG A 105 -0.98 -1.47 13.94
C ARG A 105 -1.02 -0.54 12.74
N GLN A 106 -1.94 0.43 12.73
CA GLN A 106 -2.03 1.41 11.64
C GLN A 106 -0.71 2.15 11.41
N GLY A 107 -0.04 2.55 12.51
CA GLY A 107 1.28 3.18 12.43
C GLY A 107 2.36 2.25 11.87
N LEU A 108 2.38 0.99 12.32
CA LEU A 108 3.34 -0.01 11.84
C LEU A 108 3.09 -0.40 10.38
N ASP A 109 1.84 -0.53 9.96
CA ASP A 109 1.45 -0.80 8.57
C ASP A 109 1.96 0.34 7.69
N LEU A 110 1.69 1.61 8.06
CA LEU A 110 2.25 2.77 7.35
C LEU A 110 3.78 2.74 7.28
N ALA A 111 4.46 2.48 8.40
CA ALA A 111 5.92 2.42 8.42
C ALA A 111 6.46 1.27 7.54
N TRP A 112 5.75 0.15 7.50
CA TRP A 112 6.09 -0.99 6.65
C TRP A 112 5.92 -0.62 5.17
N SER A 113 4.81 0.01 4.77
CA SER A 113 4.58 0.45 3.39
C SER A 113 5.61 1.51 2.95
N LEU A 114 5.93 2.46 3.83
CA LEU A 114 7.01 3.43 3.60
C LEU A 114 8.37 2.73 3.43
N GLY A 115 8.66 1.74 4.27
CA GLY A 115 9.85 0.90 4.14
C GLY A 115 9.88 0.17 2.79
N ARG A 116 8.78 -0.43 2.37
CA ARG A 116 8.66 -1.11 1.07
C ARG A 116 8.92 -0.18 -0.11
N ARG A 117 8.24 0.97 -0.13
CA ARG A 117 8.26 1.93 -1.25
C ARG A 117 9.55 2.74 -1.32
N LEU A 118 10.19 2.99 -0.18
CA LEU A 118 11.43 3.78 -0.07
C LEU A 118 12.66 2.91 0.19
N TYR A 119 12.58 1.60 -0.04
CA TYR A 119 13.69 0.64 0.08
C TYR A 119 14.36 0.66 1.47
N GLY A 120 13.55 0.77 2.50
CA GLY A 120 13.92 0.80 3.90
C GLY A 120 13.50 -0.45 4.68
N ALA A 121 13.48 -0.31 6.00
CA ALA A 121 13.12 -1.37 6.94
C ALA A 121 12.47 -0.77 8.20
N VAL A 122 11.74 -1.60 8.94
CA VAL A 122 11.17 -1.24 10.24
C VAL A 122 11.89 -2.02 11.32
N VAL A 123 12.26 -1.35 12.41
CA VAL A 123 12.79 -1.97 13.62
C VAL A 123 11.78 -1.76 14.72
N THR A 124 11.27 -2.85 15.31
CA THR A 124 10.28 -2.79 16.38
C THR A 124 10.87 -2.18 17.66
N ASP A 125 10.01 -1.93 18.65
CA ASP A 125 10.38 -1.40 19.96
C ASP A 125 11.32 -2.36 20.71
N ASP A 126 11.11 -3.66 20.54
CA ASP A 126 11.98 -4.72 21.05
C ASP A 126 13.19 -5.03 20.13
N GLY A 127 13.37 -4.26 19.05
CA GLY A 127 14.56 -4.33 18.21
C GLY A 127 14.53 -5.39 17.10
N VAL A 128 13.39 -6.05 16.87
CA VAL A 128 13.22 -6.99 15.75
C VAL A 128 13.16 -6.21 14.45
N ARG A 129 13.92 -6.65 13.44
CA ARG A 129 13.96 -6.03 12.12
C ARG A 129 12.97 -6.72 11.18
N LEU A 130 12.17 -5.91 10.50
CA LEU A 130 11.28 -6.25 9.41
C LEU A 130 11.84 -5.59 8.14
N GLU A 131 12.03 -6.36 7.08
CA GLU A 131 12.58 -5.89 5.80
C GLU A 131 11.52 -6.10 4.70
N PRO A 132 10.63 -5.10 4.47
CA PRO A 132 9.61 -5.21 3.45
C PRO A 132 10.23 -5.43 2.08
N HIS A 133 9.81 -6.48 1.37
CA HIS A 133 10.27 -6.71 0.01
C HIS A 133 9.57 -5.73 -0.95
N PRO A 134 10.29 -4.94 -1.80
CA PRO A 134 9.69 -3.89 -2.62
C PRO A 134 8.52 -4.35 -3.51
N PHE A 135 8.62 -5.58 -4.01
CA PHE A 135 7.65 -6.20 -4.92
C PHE A 135 6.67 -7.17 -4.22
N HIS A 136 6.55 -7.11 -2.88
CA HIS A 136 5.56 -7.93 -2.16
C HIS A 136 4.14 -7.55 -2.60
N ILE A 137 3.84 -6.25 -2.61
CA ILE A 137 2.59 -5.72 -3.16
C ILE A 137 2.82 -5.38 -4.62
N ARG A 138 2.17 -6.13 -5.51
CA ARG A 138 2.34 -5.97 -6.97
C ARG A 138 1.16 -5.26 -7.63
N ASP A 139 0.03 -5.26 -6.94
CA ASP A 139 -1.25 -4.81 -7.49
C ASP A 139 -1.26 -3.29 -7.63
N LEU A 140 -1.80 -2.84 -8.76
CA LEU A 140 -1.96 -1.43 -9.08
C LEU A 140 -3.39 -1.17 -9.54
N THR A 141 -3.91 0.02 -9.26
CA THR A 141 -5.18 0.49 -9.78
C THR A 141 -4.98 1.78 -10.56
N VAL A 142 -5.44 1.82 -11.81
CA VAL A 142 -5.56 3.07 -12.57
C VAL A 142 -6.95 3.65 -12.32
N VAL A 143 -7.01 4.77 -11.61
CA VAL A 143 -8.25 5.49 -11.33
C VAL A 143 -8.45 6.57 -12.39
N SER A 144 -9.45 6.41 -13.24
CA SER A 144 -9.64 7.22 -14.44
C SER A 144 -11.03 7.84 -14.52
N PRO A 145 -11.17 9.06 -15.08
CA PRO A 145 -12.48 9.63 -15.41
C PRO A 145 -13.12 8.99 -16.67
N TYR A 146 -12.40 8.14 -17.40
CA TYR A 146 -12.84 7.60 -18.68
C TYR A 146 -12.91 6.08 -18.66
N ALA A 147 -14.12 5.57 -18.91
CA ALA A 147 -14.39 4.15 -19.03
C ALA A 147 -14.27 3.68 -20.49
N LEU A 148 -13.46 2.65 -20.72
CA LEU A 148 -13.36 1.95 -22.01
C LEU A 148 -14.49 0.94 -22.18
N ALA A 149 -14.86 0.68 -23.42
CA ALA A 149 -15.66 -0.49 -23.74
C ALA A 149 -14.77 -1.76 -23.66
N PRO A 150 -15.35 -2.94 -23.37
CA PRO A 150 -14.60 -4.18 -23.30
C PRO A 150 -13.74 -4.46 -24.56
N GLU A 151 -14.30 -4.24 -25.74
CA GLU A 151 -13.61 -4.48 -27.01
C GLU A 151 -12.46 -3.49 -27.23
N SER A 152 -12.66 -2.23 -26.84
CA SER A 152 -11.60 -1.22 -26.91
C SER A 152 -10.45 -1.52 -25.96
N LEU A 153 -10.74 -2.09 -24.78
CA LEU A 153 -9.68 -2.55 -23.87
C LEU A 153 -8.92 -3.74 -24.46
N ALA A 154 -9.63 -4.71 -25.05
CA ALA A 154 -8.98 -5.85 -25.71
C ALA A 154 -8.10 -5.42 -26.89
N GLU A 155 -8.57 -4.49 -27.72
CA GLU A 155 -7.78 -3.88 -28.81
C GLU A 155 -6.55 -3.13 -28.29
N LEU A 156 -6.69 -2.40 -27.17
CA LEU A 156 -5.59 -1.69 -26.54
C LEU A 156 -4.51 -2.64 -26.00
N LEU A 157 -4.93 -3.72 -25.35
CA LEU A 157 -4.02 -4.69 -24.73
C LEU A 157 -3.33 -5.59 -25.76
N GLY A 158 -4.00 -5.96 -26.85
CA GLY A 158 -3.53 -6.99 -27.79
C GLY A 158 -2.07 -6.88 -28.27
N PRO A 159 -1.52 -5.67 -28.53
CA PRO A 159 -0.10 -5.52 -28.88
C PRO A 159 0.88 -5.87 -27.77
N LEU A 160 0.51 -5.63 -26.50
CA LEU A 160 1.33 -5.89 -25.31
C LEU A 160 1.07 -7.29 -24.75
N GLU A 161 -0.20 -7.68 -24.73
CA GLU A 161 -0.73 -8.87 -24.07
C GLU A 161 -1.61 -9.67 -25.05
N PRO A 162 -1.02 -10.35 -26.06
CA PRO A 162 -1.76 -11.06 -27.10
C PRO A 162 -2.52 -12.29 -26.60
N GLU A 163 -2.16 -12.80 -25.41
CA GLU A 163 -2.82 -13.92 -24.73
C GLU A 163 -3.90 -13.45 -23.74
N ALA A 164 -4.16 -12.14 -23.65
CA ALA A 164 -5.21 -11.60 -22.80
C ALA A 164 -6.60 -12.03 -23.31
N GLU A 165 -7.41 -12.56 -22.41
CA GLU A 165 -8.76 -13.04 -22.71
C GLU A 165 -9.79 -12.19 -21.95
N LEU A 166 -10.76 -11.66 -22.68
CA LEU A 166 -11.90 -10.98 -22.08
C LEU A 166 -12.81 -12.01 -21.41
N ASP A 167 -13.05 -11.87 -20.11
CA ASP A 167 -13.94 -12.76 -19.36
C ASP A 167 -15.39 -12.56 -19.83
N GLN A 168 -16.27 -13.53 -19.60
CA GLN A 168 -17.65 -13.49 -20.10
C GLN A 168 -18.36 -12.19 -19.73
N VAL A 169 -18.53 -11.31 -20.73
CA VAL A 169 -19.20 -10.02 -20.62
C VAL A 169 -20.70 -10.25 -20.78
N PRO A 170 -21.56 -9.82 -19.84
CA PRO A 170 -23.01 -9.79 -20.07
C PRO A 170 -23.34 -9.04 -21.38
N GLU A 171 -24.30 -9.52 -22.19
CA GLU A 171 -24.65 -8.95 -23.51
C GLU A 171 -25.03 -7.45 -23.50
N ASP A 172 -25.23 -6.84 -22.31
CA ASP A 172 -25.50 -5.42 -22.08
C ASP A 172 -24.58 -4.81 -20.99
N ALA A 173 -23.38 -5.35 -20.79
CA ALA A 173 -22.51 -4.87 -19.72
C ALA A 173 -22.25 -3.36 -19.90
N PRO A 174 -22.43 -2.55 -18.83
CA PRO A 174 -22.00 -1.17 -18.87
C PRO A 174 -20.49 -1.11 -19.16
N ARG A 175 -19.93 0.07 -19.44
CA ARG A 175 -18.46 0.27 -19.56
C ARG A 175 -17.69 -0.01 -18.23
N VAL A 176 -18.31 -0.73 -17.30
CA VAL A 176 -17.85 -1.17 -15.98
C VAL A 176 -18.45 -2.55 -15.69
N GLY A 177 -17.83 -3.32 -14.81
CA GLY A 177 -18.29 -4.64 -14.40
C GLY A 177 -17.84 -5.77 -15.32
N TYR A 178 -16.69 -5.61 -15.99
CA TYR A 178 -16.07 -6.64 -16.82
C TYR A 178 -14.60 -6.82 -16.43
N SER A 179 -13.99 -7.92 -16.84
CA SER A 179 -12.60 -8.22 -16.54
C SER A 179 -11.88 -8.88 -17.71
N VAL A 180 -10.56 -8.77 -17.70
CA VAL A 180 -9.65 -9.42 -18.64
C VAL A 180 -8.68 -10.27 -17.84
N THR A 181 -8.53 -11.53 -18.23
CA THR A 181 -7.55 -12.45 -17.67
C THR A 181 -6.29 -12.43 -18.54
N ILE A 182 -5.14 -12.19 -17.94
CA ILE A 182 -3.85 -12.18 -18.63
C ILE A 182 -3.00 -13.31 -18.04
N PRO A 183 -2.79 -14.41 -18.78
CA PRO A 183 -2.07 -15.57 -18.25
C PRO A 183 -0.60 -15.24 -17.98
N LEU A 184 -0.09 -15.78 -16.88
CA LEU A 184 1.32 -15.79 -16.53
C LEU A 184 1.85 -17.25 -16.57
N PRO A 185 3.18 -17.45 -16.64
CA PRO A 185 3.76 -18.78 -16.49
C PRO A 185 3.35 -19.46 -15.18
N ALA A 186 3.46 -20.79 -15.14
CA ALA A 186 3.20 -21.61 -13.95
C ALA A 186 1.75 -21.57 -13.40
N GLY A 187 0.78 -21.08 -14.19
CA GLY A 187 -0.63 -21.05 -13.81
C GLY A 187 -1.00 -19.86 -12.91
N GLU A 188 -0.12 -18.87 -12.81
CA GLU A 188 -0.41 -17.55 -12.28
C GLU A 188 -1.19 -16.74 -13.33
N GLU A 189 -1.87 -15.67 -12.91
CA GLU A 189 -2.54 -14.74 -13.84
C GLU A 189 -2.58 -13.31 -13.30
N ILE A 190 -2.73 -12.33 -14.19
CA ILE A 190 -3.12 -10.96 -13.83
C ILE A 190 -4.59 -10.82 -14.18
N SER A 191 -5.42 -10.51 -13.18
CA SER A 191 -6.83 -10.16 -13.35
C SER A 191 -6.94 -8.65 -13.46
N LEU A 192 -7.28 -8.16 -14.66
CA LEU A 192 -7.61 -6.76 -14.89
C LEU A 192 -9.12 -6.57 -14.74
N ARG A 193 -9.56 -5.95 -13.65
CA ARG A 193 -10.98 -5.72 -13.36
C ARG A 193 -11.32 -4.27 -13.63
N VAL A 194 -12.36 -4.05 -14.43
CA VAL A 194 -12.83 -2.70 -14.76
C VAL A 194 -14.14 -2.45 -14.05
N GLY A 195 -14.16 -1.48 -13.14
CA GLY A 195 -15.29 -1.32 -12.25
C GLY A 195 -15.30 -0.03 -11.46
N ARG A 196 -16.04 -0.05 -10.36
CA ARG A 196 -15.98 0.97 -9.31
C ARG A 196 -15.53 0.27 -8.03
N SER A 197 -14.50 0.79 -7.40
CA SER A 197 -13.98 0.30 -6.12
C SER A 197 -13.96 1.43 -5.09
N SER A 198 -13.30 1.19 -3.95
CA SER A 198 -13.14 2.20 -2.90
C SER A 198 -12.31 3.39 -3.39
N ARG A 199 -12.71 4.60 -3.00
CA ARG A 199 -12.02 5.82 -3.43
C ARG A 199 -10.75 6.07 -2.62
N PRO A 200 -9.55 6.08 -3.24
CA PRO A 200 -8.31 6.25 -2.50
C PRO A 200 -8.23 7.62 -1.82
N MET A 201 -7.74 7.65 -0.58
CA MET A 201 -7.57 8.88 0.19
C MET A 201 -6.72 9.92 -0.55
N ALA A 202 -5.68 9.45 -1.27
CA ALA A 202 -4.76 10.31 -2.02
C ALA A 202 -5.44 11.12 -3.12
N LEU A 203 -6.62 10.68 -3.59
CA LEU A 203 -7.32 11.26 -4.72
C LEU A 203 -8.55 12.08 -4.32
N GLN A 204 -8.90 12.15 -3.03
CA GLN A 204 -10.14 12.76 -2.52
C GLN A 204 -10.36 14.24 -2.92
N ALA A 205 -9.29 14.95 -3.27
CA ALA A 205 -9.37 16.33 -3.74
C ALA A 205 -9.91 16.46 -5.19
N LEU A 206 -10.04 15.35 -5.93
CA LEU A 206 -10.44 15.36 -7.33
C LEU A 206 -11.97 15.37 -7.47
N GLY A 207 -12.49 16.43 -8.10
CA GLY A 207 -13.94 16.61 -8.26
C GLY A 207 -14.65 15.61 -9.18
N TRP A 208 -13.89 14.76 -9.90
CA TRP A 208 -14.43 13.71 -10.76
C TRP A 208 -14.34 12.31 -10.13
N LEU A 209 -13.77 12.18 -8.92
CA LEU A 209 -13.47 10.88 -8.30
C LEU A 209 -14.72 10.01 -8.08
N GLU A 210 -15.84 10.63 -7.70
CA GLU A 210 -17.09 9.90 -7.44
C GLU A 210 -17.57 9.09 -8.65
N ASP A 211 -17.39 9.62 -9.86
CA ASP A 211 -17.80 8.99 -11.11
C ASP A 211 -16.68 8.21 -11.81
N ALA A 212 -15.49 8.15 -11.19
CA ALA A 212 -14.33 7.48 -11.76
C ALA A 212 -14.56 5.97 -11.97
N VAL A 213 -13.81 5.42 -12.92
CA VAL A 213 -13.66 4.00 -13.19
C VAL A 213 -12.28 3.55 -12.78
N ASP A 214 -12.24 2.38 -12.17
CA ASP A 214 -11.04 1.75 -11.66
C ASP A 214 -10.67 0.58 -12.57
N TYR A 215 -9.40 0.56 -12.98
CA TYR A 215 -8.77 -0.55 -13.68
C TYR A 215 -7.82 -1.23 -12.69
N GLU A 216 -8.33 -2.20 -11.95
CA GLU A 216 -7.61 -2.92 -10.91
C GLU A 216 -6.81 -4.06 -11.56
N LEU A 217 -5.49 -3.98 -11.50
CA LEU A 217 -4.53 -4.99 -11.97
C LEU A 217 -4.10 -5.82 -10.76
N VAL A 218 -4.70 -7.01 -10.60
CA VAL A 218 -4.51 -7.88 -9.46
C VAL A 218 -3.67 -9.08 -9.86
N HIS A 219 -2.57 -9.33 -9.17
CA HIS A 219 -1.82 -10.58 -9.33
C HIS A 219 -2.54 -11.71 -8.60
N LEU A 220 -2.84 -12.80 -9.31
CA LEU A 220 -3.39 -14.02 -8.76
C LEU A 220 -2.30 -15.11 -8.81
N PRO A 221 -1.60 -15.37 -7.69
CA PRO A 221 -0.59 -16.40 -7.64
C PRO A 221 -1.24 -17.79 -7.77
N ALA A 222 -0.48 -18.76 -8.28
CA ALA A 222 -0.92 -20.16 -8.35
C ALA A 222 -1.17 -20.75 -6.94
N ASP A 223 -0.42 -20.27 -5.95
CA ASP A 223 -0.61 -20.56 -4.53
C ASP A 223 -1.02 -19.28 -3.79
N PRO A 224 -2.27 -19.16 -3.30
CA PRO A 224 -2.74 -18.01 -2.53
C PRO A 224 -1.94 -17.76 -1.23
N GLU A 225 -1.23 -18.75 -0.69
CA GLU A 225 -0.38 -18.56 0.50
C GLU A 225 0.87 -17.71 0.19
N GLU A 226 1.21 -17.51 -1.09
CA GLU A 226 2.37 -16.72 -1.50
C GLU A 226 2.28 -15.26 -1.02
N ASP A 227 1.08 -14.69 -0.93
CA ASP A 227 0.86 -13.32 -0.46
C ASP A 227 1.14 -13.15 1.03
N ALA A 228 1.09 -14.24 1.80
CA ALA A 228 1.42 -14.25 3.22
C ALA A 228 2.93 -14.38 3.49
N ILE A 229 3.76 -14.56 2.46
CA ILE A 229 5.21 -14.74 2.63
C ILE A 229 5.88 -13.42 3.00
N GLU A 230 6.37 -13.33 4.24
CA GLU A 230 7.17 -12.19 4.72
C GLU A 230 8.51 -12.04 3.96
N SER A 231 9.21 -13.16 3.76
CA SER A 231 10.58 -13.20 3.22
C SER A 231 10.67 -14.22 2.08
N PRO A 232 10.46 -13.80 0.82
CA PRO A 232 10.50 -14.69 -0.32
C PRO A 232 11.89 -15.25 -0.58
N GLU A 233 11.96 -16.48 -1.09
CA GLU A 233 13.18 -17.02 -1.69
C GLU A 233 13.48 -16.34 -3.04
N SER A 234 14.72 -16.41 -3.51
CA SER A 234 15.18 -15.67 -4.71
C SER A 234 14.31 -15.92 -5.95
N GLY A 235 13.86 -17.16 -6.16
CA GLY A 235 12.99 -17.48 -7.29
C GLY A 235 11.63 -16.80 -7.20
N THR A 236 11.04 -16.72 -6.01
CA THR A 236 9.79 -15.99 -5.75
C THR A 236 9.99 -14.48 -5.89
N SER A 237 11.10 -13.93 -5.39
CA SER A 237 11.44 -12.52 -5.57
C SER A 237 11.55 -12.11 -7.05
N GLU A 238 12.20 -12.94 -7.87
CA GLU A 238 12.35 -12.70 -9.32
C GLU A 238 11.01 -12.76 -10.05
N ARG A 239 10.13 -13.70 -9.65
CA ARG A 239 8.75 -13.76 -10.16
C ARG A 239 7.97 -12.51 -9.81
N TRP A 240 7.98 -12.09 -8.54
CA TRP A 240 7.30 -10.87 -8.08
C TRP A 240 7.76 -9.63 -8.85
N GLN A 241 9.07 -9.47 -9.06
CA GLN A 241 9.60 -8.36 -9.85
C GLN A 241 9.12 -8.40 -11.31
N THR A 242 9.05 -9.59 -11.91
CA THR A 242 8.60 -9.77 -13.29
C THR A 242 7.13 -9.43 -13.45
N VAL A 243 6.29 -9.91 -12.52
CA VAL A 243 4.86 -9.60 -12.47
C VAL A 243 4.64 -8.10 -12.25
N TYR A 244 5.32 -7.50 -11.28
CA TYR A 244 5.19 -6.06 -10.99
C TYR A 244 5.52 -5.19 -12.21
N ARG A 245 6.60 -5.52 -12.95
CA ARG A 245 6.94 -4.80 -14.18
C ARG A 245 5.88 -4.97 -15.27
N ARG A 246 5.29 -6.16 -15.40
CA ARG A 246 4.22 -6.41 -16.39
C ARG A 246 2.95 -5.63 -16.04
N ILE A 247 2.53 -5.66 -14.77
CA ILE A 247 1.45 -4.82 -14.24
C ILE A 247 1.77 -3.33 -14.48
N GLY A 248 3.00 -2.91 -14.22
CA GLY A 248 3.47 -1.53 -14.44
C GLY A 248 3.36 -1.07 -15.89
N MET A 249 3.76 -1.90 -16.85
CA MET A 249 3.61 -1.61 -18.28
C MET A 249 2.14 -1.46 -18.68
N ILE A 250 1.25 -2.32 -18.18
CA ILE A 250 -0.18 -2.24 -18.46
C ILE A 250 -0.79 -0.98 -17.82
N ALA A 251 -0.43 -0.66 -16.57
CA ALA A 251 -0.87 0.54 -15.88
C ALA A 251 -0.42 1.82 -16.61
N GLY A 252 0.82 1.84 -17.12
CA GLY A 252 1.35 2.92 -17.96
C GLY A 252 0.54 3.10 -19.24
N LEU A 253 0.31 2.01 -19.99
CA LEU A 253 -0.49 2.02 -21.22
C LEU A 253 -1.92 2.53 -20.98
N LEU A 254 -2.55 2.07 -19.90
CA LEU A 254 -3.88 2.53 -19.49
C LEU A 254 -3.86 4.02 -19.16
N THR A 255 -2.92 4.47 -18.34
CA THR A 255 -2.81 5.88 -17.95
C THR A 255 -2.58 6.80 -19.15
N GLU A 256 -1.77 6.39 -20.13
CA GLU A 256 -1.59 7.13 -21.38
C GLU A 256 -2.88 7.21 -22.23
N SER A 257 -3.70 6.17 -22.19
CA SER A 257 -4.89 6.03 -23.03
C SER A 257 -6.14 6.67 -22.43
N VAL A 258 -6.34 6.51 -21.11
CA VAL A 258 -7.54 6.97 -20.39
C VAL A 258 -7.23 8.04 -19.34
N GLY A 259 -5.98 8.49 -19.21
CA GLY A 259 -5.58 9.43 -18.17
C GLY A 259 -5.81 8.89 -16.75
N GLY A 260 -5.78 9.79 -15.77
CA GLY A 260 -6.02 9.44 -14.37
C GLY A 260 -4.74 9.31 -13.55
N PHE A 261 -4.83 8.56 -12.45
CA PHE A 261 -3.74 8.35 -11.50
C PHE A 261 -3.57 6.86 -11.19
N VAL A 262 -2.33 6.44 -10.95
CA VAL A 262 -2.03 5.08 -10.48
C VAL A 262 -1.88 5.09 -8.98
N VAL A 263 -2.55 4.15 -8.31
CA VAL A 263 -2.37 3.87 -6.89
C VAL A 263 -2.00 2.41 -6.67
N ASP A 264 -1.19 2.12 -5.66
CA ASP A 264 -0.97 0.74 -5.24
C ASP A 264 -2.09 0.25 -4.30
N LEU A 265 -2.09 -1.06 -3.98
CA LEU A 265 -3.07 -1.68 -3.09
C LEU A 265 -3.13 -1.03 -1.69
N GLU A 266 -2.03 -0.40 -1.25
CA GLU A 266 -1.95 0.26 0.05
C GLU A 266 -2.42 1.71 -0.01
N GLY A 267 -2.80 2.22 -1.19
CA GLY A 267 -3.38 3.55 -1.40
C GLY A 267 -2.37 4.65 -1.68
N PHE A 268 -1.10 4.32 -1.94
CA PHE A 268 -0.08 5.30 -2.31
C PHE A 268 -0.14 5.63 -3.79
N LEU A 269 0.08 6.90 -4.13
CA LEU A 269 0.26 7.29 -5.52
C LEU A 269 1.56 6.72 -6.07
N VAL A 270 1.50 6.26 -7.31
CA VAL A 270 2.64 5.72 -8.05
C VAL A 270 2.79 6.52 -9.35
N ASP A 271 4.00 7.00 -9.63
CA ASP A 271 4.28 7.59 -10.94
C ASP A 271 4.47 6.47 -11.96
N PRO A 272 3.71 6.44 -13.07
CA PRO A 272 3.93 5.47 -14.14
C PRO A 272 5.37 5.43 -14.67
N ALA A 273 6.11 6.55 -14.59
CA ALA A 273 7.51 6.59 -14.99
C ALA A 273 8.44 5.78 -14.07
N ASP A 274 8.02 5.49 -12.84
CA ASP A 274 8.77 4.66 -11.89
C ASP A 274 8.50 3.14 -12.10
N LEU A 275 7.59 2.79 -13.01
CA LEU A 275 7.12 1.42 -13.23
C LEU A 275 7.76 0.71 -14.44
N VAL A 276 8.50 1.44 -15.28
CA VAL A 276 9.07 0.97 -16.56
C VAL A 276 10.59 0.79 -16.54
#